data_AF-A0ABD1HZW7-F1
#
_entry.id   AF-A0ABD1HZW7-F1
#
_cell.length_a   1.000
_cell.length_b   1.000
_cell.length_c   1.000
_cell.angle_alpha   90.00
_cell.angle_beta   90.00
_cell.angle_gamma   90.00
#
_symmetry.space_group_name_H-M   'P 1'
#
loop_
_entity.id
_entity.type
_entity.pdbx_description
1 polymer ?
#
loop_
_entity_poly.entity_id
_entity_poly.type
_entity_poly.pdbx_seq_one_letter_code
_entity_poly.pdbx_strand_id
1 'polypeptide(L)'
;MAAARKGSIDLSRRRYRPLLKYEHHSGHILMLDKERLAQKSAKIARQVKNNPHDELPRLLSDINIDQESMELLARFCHGYDISLSSENVVRVACLAKTLDMTDSHCPNNLLNKALLFFEEHVVHSWYNSVKAIKSAESVLRQAEALGLMECCVETLILEALEDPRLLGEPLMRNEEDEDSECENREKETIVRPSIRRKLFDMDWKKSEDLTSLPLKLYAAIIYAMIQRQVLPQFVAANLWQYAKNWIISDEEVQLDKIGGQRETIEVLVSLIPNQTGLIPCASLCEMLRFAIAVEADAECRNALELRIGMQLDQAETKDLLMPCSGYTNQEKYDAKCLRRIVSHFYDNYNSDSFGLLRSVADLMEEFLAEIAADIDLKTATFVEVADMSIAAAEGAEKSRDGIYRAVDVFLEKHKHLTESEKEDLCGKVLDCSKLSGAALQHAALSRRLPLRVVVNALLASQLKLRDVIPKAVAAEGGEEEEEEGEEEGAEVRVEMEKMGSKVTKLEKECLMMKREMERGGGKREKKASVWREMKRKFGCMTIRPDSDCHVKKKKVHHR
;
A
#
# COMPACT_ATOMS: atom_id res chain seq x y z
N MET A 1 38.65 -10.76 -61.23
CA MET A 1 37.67 -11.36 -62.16
C MET A 1 37.34 -12.76 -61.70
N ALA A 2 36.07 -13.12 -61.50
CA ALA A 2 35.58 -14.50 -61.46
C ALA A 2 34.04 -14.46 -61.51
N ALA A 3 33.42 -15.13 -62.49
CA ALA A 3 31.96 -15.13 -62.64
C ALA A 3 31.38 -16.48 -62.22
N ALA A 4 30.74 -16.54 -61.05
CA ALA A 4 29.96 -17.70 -60.63
C ALA A 4 28.60 -17.71 -61.34
N ARG A 5 28.26 -18.79 -62.03
CA ARG A 5 27.04 -18.89 -62.84
C ARG A 5 25.81 -19.07 -61.95
N LYS A 6 24.77 -18.26 -62.19
CA LYS A 6 23.41 -18.55 -61.69
C LYS A 6 22.92 -19.86 -62.32
N GLY A 7 22.71 -20.89 -61.50
CA GLY A 7 22.06 -22.12 -61.92
C GLY A 7 20.56 -21.89 -62.11
N SER A 8 20.12 -21.62 -63.34
CA SER A 8 18.70 -21.52 -63.65
C SER A 8 18.09 -22.93 -63.67
N ILE A 9 17.10 -23.18 -62.81
CA ILE A 9 16.42 -24.47 -62.73
C ILE A 9 15.38 -24.53 -63.85
N ASP A 10 15.66 -25.35 -64.87
CA ASP A 10 14.72 -25.62 -65.95
C ASP A 10 13.55 -26.48 -65.44
N LEU A 11 12.36 -25.86 -65.34
CA LEU A 11 11.13 -26.47 -64.87
C LEU A 11 10.29 -27.12 -65.99
N SER A 12 10.76 -27.11 -67.25
CA SER A 12 9.93 -27.41 -68.43
C SER A 12 9.43 -28.85 -68.58
N ARG A 13 9.89 -29.81 -67.74
CA ARG A 13 9.46 -31.23 -67.81
C ARG A 13 9.28 -31.93 -66.46
N ARG A 14 8.13 -31.72 -65.81
CA ARG A 14 7.47 -32.75 -64.96
C ARG A 14 5.96 -32.48 -64.86
N ARG A 15 5.20 -33.55 -64.58
CA ARG A 15 3.73 -33.59 -64.56
C ARG A 15 3.16 -32.52 -63.61
N TYR A 16 1.98 -31.98 -63.92
CA TYR A 16 1.18 -31.12 -63.03
C TYR A 16 1.16 -31.72 -61.62
N ARG A 17 1.83 -31.07 -60.66
CA ARG A 17 1.68 -31.39 -59.24
C ARG A 17 0.60 -30.48 -58.65
N PRO A 18 -0.34 -31.00 -57.84
CA PRO A 18 -1.26 -30.17 -57.07
C PRO A 18 -0.51 -29.46 -55.94
N LEU A 19 0.13 -28.34 -56.27
CA LEU A 19 0.73 -27.42 -55.31
C LEU A 19 -0.37 -26.56 -54.68
N LEU A 20 -0.51 -26.67 -53.37
CA LEU A 20 -1.36 -25.84 -52.54
C LEU A 20 -0.68 -24.51 -52.30
N LYS A 21 -1.37 -23.42 -52.63
CA LYS A 21 -1.06 -22.10 -52.13
C LYS A 21 -1.71 -21.96 -50.76
N TYR A 22 -0.90 -21.96 -49.70
CA TYR A 22 -1.34 -21.42 -48.41
C TYR A 22 -0.90 -19.97 -48.35
N GLU A 23 -1.86 -19.05 -48.34
CA GLU A 23 -1.60 -17.62 -48.16
C GLU A 23 -1.84 -17.29 -46.68
N HIS A 24 -0.78 -16.96 -45.97
CA HIS A 24 -0.87 -16.52 -44.57
C HIS A 24 -1.43 -15.09 -44.51
N HIS A 25 -2.02 -14.70 -43.37
CA HIS A 25 -2.56 -13.35 -43.14
C HIS A 25 -1.54 -12.21 -43.31
N SER A 26 -0.23 -12.50 -43.40
CA SER A 26 0.84 -11.57 -43.77
C SER A 26 1.07 -11.40 -45.29
N GLY A 27 0.27 -12.03 -46.15
CA GLY A 27 0.42 -11.99 -47.62
C GLY A 27 1.52 -12.92 -48.19
N HIS A 28 2.14 -13.75 -47.34
CA HIS A 28 3.14 -14.72 -47.78
C HIS A 28 2.49 -16.03 -48.25
N ILE A 29 2.78 -16.42 -49.50
CA ILE A 29 2.29 -17.66 -50.13
C ILE A 29 3.31 -18.79 -49.97
N LEU A 30 3.00 -19.78 -49.13
CA LEU A 30 3.73 -21.04 -49.02
C LEU A 30 3.19 -22.07 -50.04
N MET A 31 4.09 -22.67 -50.82
CA MET A 31 3.78 -23.63 -51.88
C MET A 31 3.95 -25.07 -51.40
N LEU A 32 2.89 -25.63 -50.81
CA LEU A 32 2.88 -26.96 -50.20
C LEU A 32 2.46 -28.05 -51.20
N ASP A 33 3.12 -29.20 -51.18
CA ASP A 33 2.85 -30.31 -52.10
C ASP A 33 1.73 -31.22 -51.53
N LYS A 34 0.51 -31.19 -52.12
CA LYS A 34 -0.69 -31.89 -51.60
C LYS A 34 -0.45 -33.40 -51.38
N GLU A 35 0.38 -34.02 -52.22
CA GLU A 35 0.75 -35.43 -52.10
C GLU A 35 1.66 -35.70 -50.89
N ARG A 36 2.62 -34.82 -50.61
CA ARG A 36 3.56 -34.96 -49.48
C ARG A 36 2.88 -34.73 -48.13
N LEU A 37 1.98 -33.74 -48.05
CA LEU A 37 1.17 -33.53 -46.86
C LEU A 37 0.29 -34.75 -46.56
N ALA A 38 -0.37 -35.33 -47.58
CA ALA A 38 -1.16 -36.55 -47.40
C ALA A 38 -0.32 -37.78 -46.97
N GLN A 39 0.95 -37.86 -47.35
CA GLN A 39 1.86 -38.92 -46.89
C GLN A 39 2.22 -38.82 -45.39
N LYS A 40 2.03 -37.66 -44.74
CA LYS A 40 2.41 -37.42 -43.34
C LYS A 40 1.22 -37.13 -42.41
N SER A 41 0.15 -36.52 -42.92
CA SER A 41 -1.07 -36.18 -42.19
C SER A 41 -2.22 -37.12 -42.55
N ALA A 42 -2.75 -37.85 -41.56
CA ALA A 42 -3.93 -38.70 -41.77
C ALA A 42 -5.18 -37.87 -42.08
N LYS A 43 -5.31 -36.68 -41.48
CA LYS A 43 -6.45 -35.78 -41.69
C LYS A 43 -6.50 -35.26 -43.13
N ILE A 44 -5.36 -34.81 -43.67
CA ILE A 44 -5.24 -34.40 -45.08
C ILE A 44 -5.43 -35.61 -45.99
N ALA A 45 -4.87 -36.79 -45.67
CA ALA A 45 -5.10 -38.01 -46.46
C ALA A 45 -6.59 -38.37 -46.58
N ARG A 46 -7.37 -38.28 -45.49
CA ARG A 46 -8.83 -38.49 -45.50
C ARG A 46 -9.54 -37.44 -46.36
N GLN A 47 -9.21 -36.14 -46.22
CA GLN A 47 -9.82 -35.09 -47.03
C GLN A 47 -9.50 -35.21 -48.53
N VAL A 48 -8.24 -35.47 -48.89
CA VAL A 48 -7.80 -35.69 -50.29
C VAL A 48 -8.54 -36.87 -50.92
N LYS A 49 -8.81 -37.93 -50.15
CA LYS A 49 -9.58 -39.10 -50.60
C LYS A 49 -11.08 -38.81 -50.77
N ASN A 50 -11.66 -37.98 -49.92
CA ASN A 50 -13.10 -37.70 -49.92
C ASN A 50 -13.47 -36.60 -50.94
N ASN A 51 -12.81 -35.43 -50.86
CA ASN A 51 -13.08 -34.28 -51.72
C ASN A 51 -11.79 -33.87 -52.48
N PRO A 52 -11.49 -34.48 -53.65
CA PRO A 52 -10.24 -34.20 -54.38
C PRO A 52 -10.13 -32.76 -54.87
N HIS A 53 -11.27 -32.10 -55.12
CA HIS A 53 -11.38 -30.74 -55.65
C HIS A 53 -11.46 -29.63 -54.60
N ASP A 54 -11.60 -29.95 -53.31
CA ASP A 54 -11.79 -28.91 -52.27
C ASP A 54 -10.51 -28.13 -51.92
N GLU A 55 -10.74 -26.91 -51.47
CA GLU A 55 -9.73 -25.96 -51.02
C GLU A 55 -9.21 -26.31 -49.62
N LEU A 56 -8.18 -27.17 -49.59
CA LEU A 56 -7.36 -27.43 -48.40
C LEU A 56 -6.85 -26.16 -47.65
N PRO A 57 -6.66 -24.97 -48.28
CA PRO A 57 -6.39 -23.75 -47.53
C PRO A 57 -7.36 -23.49 -46.38
N ARG A 58 -8.66 -23.79 -46.49
CA ARG A 58 -9.64 -23.53 -45.43
C ARG A 58 -9.29 -24.23 -44.11
N LEU A 59 -8.88 -25.50 -44.17
CA LEU A 59 -8.48 -26.25 -42.97
C LEU A 59 -7.22 -25.66 -42.30
N LEU A 60 -6.36 -24.98 -43.06
CA LEU A 60 -5.17 -24.32 -42.53
C LEU A 60 -5.49 -22.90 -42.03
N SER A 61 -6.43 -22.19 -42.67
CA SER A 61 -6.93 -20.88 -42.25
C SER A 61 -7.74 -20.92 -40.95
N ASP A 62 -8.45 -22.04 -40.68
CA ASP A 62 -9.19 -22.26 -39.42
C ASP A 62 -8.27 -22.41 -38.19
N ILE A 63 -6.95 -22.46 -38.39
CA ILE A 63 -5.95 -22.65 -37.33
C ILE A 63 -5.03 -21.42 -37.32
N ASN A 64 -4.99 -20.70 -36.19
CA ASN A 64 -4.03 -19.61 -35.99
C ASN A 64 -2.62 -20.20 -35.82
N ILE A 65 -1.92 -20.42 -36.95
CA ILE A 65 -0.57 -21.00 -36.97
C ILE A 65 0.44 -19.92 -37.37
N ASP A 66 1.39 -19.67 -36.49
CA ASP A 66 2.51 -18.76 -36.74
C ASP A 66 3.33 -19.19 -37.97
N GLN A 67 3.77 -18.22 -38.77
CA GLN A 67 4.45 -18.44 -40.06
C GLN A 67 5.66 -19.39 -39.96
N GLU A 68 6.41 -19.33 -38.86
CA GLU A 68 7.54 -20.24 -38.58
C GLU A 68 7.08 -21.70 -38.42
N SER A 69 6.00 -21.95 -37.66
CA SER A 69 5.48 -23.31 -37.45
C SER A 69 4.97 -23.93 -38.76
N MET A 70 4.40 -23.12 -39.65
CA MET A 70 4.05 -23.55 -41.02
C MET A 70 5.28 -23.86 -41.88
N GLU A 71 6.38 -23.11 -41.74
CA GLU A 71 7.62 -23.42 -42.46
C GLU A 71 8.30 -24.70 -41.93
N LEU A 72 8.33 -24.91 -40.62
CA LEU A 72 8.86 -26.15 -40.01
C LEU A 72 8.04 -27.38 -40.46
N LEU A 73 6.70 -27.26 -40.50
CA LEU A 73 5.82 -28.29 -41.08
C LEU A 73 6.14 -28.55 -42.57
N ALA A 74 6.35 -27.49 -43.37
CA ALA A 74 6.71 -27.62 -44.78
C ALA A 74 8.04 -28.35 -44.95
N ARG A 75 9.09 -27.93 -44.21
CA ARG A 75 10.42 -28.54 -44.21
C ARG A 75 10.34 -30.03 -43.90
N PHE A 76 9.61 -30.42 -42.85
CA PHE A 76 9.37 -31.84 -42.52
C PHE A 76 8.67 -32.62 -43.63
N CYS A 77 7.60 -32.07 -44.22
CA CYS A 77 6.87 -32.73 -45.29
C CYS A 77 7.69 -32.87 -46.59
N HIS A 78 8.69 -32.01 -46.81
CA HIS A 78 9.66 -32.16 -47.88
C HIS A 78 10.80 -33.14 -47.57
N GLY A 79 10.96 -33.56 -46.32
CA GLY A 79 11.99 -34.51 -45.86
C GLY A 79 13.29 -33.84 -45.38
N TYR A 80 13.24 -32.56 -45.02
CA TYR A 80 14.36 -31.86 -44.37
C TYR A 80 14.29 -32.01 -42.84
N ASP A 81 15.43 -31.84 -42.19
CA ASP A 81 15.53 -31.79 -40.73
C ASP A 81 14.85 -30.53 -40.15
N ILE A 82 14.43 -30.64 -38.89
CA ILE A 82 13.68 -29.60 -38.17
C ILE A 82 14.52 -29.09 -37.00
N SER A 83 14.69 -27.77 -36.92
CA SER A 83 15.22 -27.08 -35.74
C SER A 83 14.07 -26.80 -34.75
N LEU A 84 13.82 -27.74 -33.83
CA LEU A 84 12.90 -27.52 -32.71
C LEU A 84 13.58 -26.68 -31.61
N SER A 85 12.80 -25.88 -30.89
CA SER A 85 13.21 -25.08 -29.75
C SER A 85 12.08 -24.97 -28.72
N SER A 86 12.38 -24.53 -27.50
CA SER A 86 11.36 -24.24 -26.48
C SER A 86 10.37 -23.14 -26.91
N GLU A 87 10.72 -22.31 -27.91
CA GLU A 87 9.88 -21.24 -28.45
C GLU A 87 8.94 -21.71 -29.59
N ASN A 88 9.15 -22.89 -30.16
CA ASN A 88 8.32 -23.41 -31.26
C ASN A 88 7.73 -24.82 -31.05
N VAL A 89 8.27 -25.64 -30.13
CA VAL A 89 7.86 -27.04 -29.96
C VAL A 89 6.38 -27.21 -29.62
N VAL A 90 5.82 -26.39 -28.72
CA VAL A 90 4.40 -26.50 -28.32
C VAL A 90 3.48 -26.20 -29.51
N ARG A 91 3.78 -25.15 -30.28
CA ARG A 91 3.04 -24.77 -31.49
C ARG A 91 3.12 -25.87 -32.56
N VAL A 92 4.30 -26.44 -32.78
CA VAL A 92 4.52 -27.55 -33.72
C VAL A 92 3.80 -28.83 -33.27
N ALA A 93 3.75 -29.14 -31.97
CA ALA A 93 2.99 -30.26 -31.42
C ALA A 93 1.47 -30.06 -31.61
N CYS A 94 0.94 -28.89 -31.27
CA CYS A 94 -0.46 -28.51 -31.51
C CYS A 94 -0.85 -28.61 -32.99
N LEU A 95 0.02 -28.15 -33.89
CA LEU A 95 -0.14 -28.26 -35.34
C LEU A 95 -0.15 -29.72 -35.82
N ALA A 96 0.85 -30.51 -35.40
CA ALA A 96 0.96 -31.92 -35.76
C ALA A 96 -0.24 -32.74 -35.27
N LYS A 97 -0.72 -32.47 -34.04
CA LYS A 97 -1.95 -33.04 -33.49
C LYS A 97 -3.17 -32.65 -34.33
N THR A 98 -3.33 -31.36 -34.64
CA THR A 98 -4.47 -30.84 -35.40
C THR A 98 -4.54 -31.41 -36.83
N LEU A 99 -3.43 -31.92 -37.36
CA LEU A 99 -3.32 -32.57 -38.66
C LEU A 99 -3.30 -34.12 -38.60
N ASP A 100 -3.52 -34.76 -37.44
CA ASP A 100 -3.33 -36.21 -37.24
C ASP A 100 -1.97 -36.72 -37.77
N MET A 101 -0.88 -36.00 -37.50
CA MET A 101 0.49 -36.38 -37.87
C MET A 101 1.11 -37.28 -36.79
N THR A 102 0.45 -38.41 -36.55
CA THR A 102 0.81 -39.44 -35.56
C THR A 102 1.60 -40.59 -36.19
N ASP A 103 2.30 -41.36 -35.36
CA ASP A 103 3.05 -42.54 -35.79
C ASP A 103 2.17 -43.67 -36.36
N SER A 104 0.86 -43.67 -36.06
CA SER A 104 -0.10 -44.60 -36.66
C SER A 104 -0.32 -44.40 -38.17
N HIS A 105 0.08 -43.25 -38.74
CA HIS A 105 -0.02 -42.96 -40.18
C HIS A 105 1.32 -43.04 -40.89
N CYS A 106 2.41 -42.64 -40.22
CA CYS A 106 3.78 -42.75 -40.71
C CYS A 106 4.73 -42.81 -39.51
N PRO A 107 5.62 -43.81 -39.35
CA PRO A 107 6.48 -43.93 -38.17
C PRO A 107 7.46 -42.75 -38.05
N ASN A 108 7.78 -42.36 -36.81
CA ASN A 108 8.61 -41.21 -36.47
C ASN A 108 8.07 -39.90 -37.10
N ASN A 109 6.80 -39.63 -36.83
CA ASN A 109 6.04 -38.49 -37.36
C ASN A 109 6.28 -37.20 -36.56
N LEU A 110 5.78 -36.08 -37.09
CA LEU A 110 6.01 -34.76 -36.51
C LEU A 110 5.55 -34.65 -35.05
N LEU A 111 4.41 -35.25 -34.68
CA LEU A 111 3.92 -35.18 -33.30
C LEU A 111 4.86 -35.88 -32.32
N ASN A 112 5.26 -37.12 -32.61
CA ASN A 112 6.14 -37.88 -31.71
C ASN A 112 7.53 -37.24 -31.61
N LYS A 113 8.06 -36.67 -32.71
CA LYS A 113 9.30 -35.86 -32.66
C LYS A 113 9.19 -34.63 -31.76
N ALA A 114 8.06 -33.91 -31.83
CA ALA A 114 7.84 -32.73 -31.00
C ALA A 114 7.65 -33.10 -29.51
N LEU A 115 6.93 -34.19 -29.22
CA LEU A 115 6.74 -34.66 -27.84
C LEU A 115 8.04 -35.16 -27.20
N LEU A 116 8.87 -35.94 -27.92
CA LEU A 116 10.18 -36.38 -27.42
C LEU A 116 11.10 -35.19 -27.13
N PHE A 117 11.19 -34.20 -28.03
CA PHE A 117 11.97 -32.98 -27.80
C PHE A 117 11.47 -32.18 -26.58
N PHE A 118 10.15 -32.14 -26.37
CA PHE A 118 9.55 -31.48 -25.21
C PHE A 118 9.91 -32.20 -23.90
N GLU A 119 9.81 -33.53 -23.87
CA GLU A 119 10.20 -34.37 -22.72
C GLU A 119 11.70 -34.25 -22.40
N GLU A 120 12.57 -34.32 -23.41
CA GLU A 120 14.03 -34.28 -23.27
C GLU A 120 14.59 -32.89 -22.92
N HIS A 121 13.92 -31.78 -23.29
CA HIS A 121 14.50 -30.43 -23.19
C HIS A 121 13.63 -29.35 -22.51
N VAL A 122 12.33 -29.59 -22.28
CA VAL A 122 11.43 -28.60 -21.64
C VAL A 122 11.04 -29.04 -20.23
N VAL A 123 10.67 -30.32 -20.04
CA VAL A 123 10.13 -30.88 -18.79
C VAL A 123 11.15 -30.91 -17.63
N HIS A 124 12.42 -30.63 -17.91
CA HIS A 124 13.55 -30.65 -16.96
C HIS A 124 14.34 -29.33 -16.97
N SER A 125 13.64 -28.21 -17.17
CA SER A 125 14.24 -26.87 -17.16
C SER A 125 13.20 -25.76 -16.97
N TRP A 126 13.32 -25.03 -15.87
CA TRP A 126 12.60 -23.79 -15.56
C TRP A 126 12.50 -22.84 -16.75
N TYR A 127 13.65 -22.41 -17.29
CA TYR A 127 13.73 -21.42 -18.37
C TYR A 127 13.03 -21.88 -19.66
N ASN A 128 13.23 -23.14 -20.06
CA ASN A 128 12.56 -23.69 -21.24
C ASN A 128 11.05 -23.87 -21.01
N SER A 129 10.61 -24.18 -19.79
CA SER A 129 9.19 -24.26 -19.44
C SER A 129 8.48 -22.91 -19.48
N VAL A 130 9.10 -21.83 -18.95
CA VAL A 130 8.54 -20.47 -19.09
C VAL A 130 8.45 -20.05 -20.55
N LYS A 131 9.50 -20.33 -21.35
CA LYS A 131 9.48 -20.10 -22.81
C LYS A 131 8.40 -20.88 -23.53
N ALA A 132 8.23 -22.15 -23.21
CA ALA A 132 7.20 -23.00 -23.81
C ALA A 132 5.79 -22.46 -23.50
N ILE A 133 5.51 -22.10 -22.25
CA ILE A 133 4.24 -21.48 -21.82
C ILE A 133 3.98 -20.17 -22.57
N LYS A 134 4.98 -19.30 -22.67
CA LYS A 134 4.90 -18.02 -23.38
C LYS A 134 4.66 -18.20 -24.88
N SER A 135 5.29 -19.22 -25.49
CA SER A 135 5.04 -19.58 -26.89
C SER A 135 3.60 -20.06 -27.12
N ALA A 136 3.01 -20.72 -26.12
CA ALA A 136 1.70 -21.37 -26.22
C ALA A 136 0.53 -20.38 -26.23
N GLU A 137 0.73 -19.09 -25.96
CA GLU A 137 -0.34 -18.08 -25.86
C GLU A 137 -1.26 -18.05 -27.11
N SER A 138 -0.71 -18.24 -28.31
CA SER A 138 -1.48 -18.29 -29.56
C SER A 138 -2.32 -19.58 -29.75
N VAL A 139 -2.05 -20.64 -28.96
CA VAL A 139 -2.56 -22.00 -29.15
C VAL A 139 -2.97 -22.70 -27.84
N LEU A 140 -3.28 -21.94 -26.77
CA LEU A 140 -3.50 -22.46 -25.40
C LEU A 140 -4.46 -23.65 -25.35
N ARG A 141 -5.65 -23.54 -25.97
CA ARG A 141 -6.67 -24.61 -25.99
C ARG A 141 -6.18 -25.91 -26.62
N GLN A 142 -5.28 -25.82 -27.60
CA GLN A 142 -4.67 -26.99 -28.24
C GLN A 142 -3.54 -27.59 -27.39
N ALA A 143 -2.82 -26.75 -26.63
CA ALA A 143 -1.75 -27.18 -25.73
C ALA A 143 -2.31 -27.82 -24.44
N GLU A 144 -3.39 -27.26 -23.89
CA GLU A 144 -4.23 -27.85 -22.84
C GLU A 144 -4.76 -29.23 -23.26
N ALA A 145 -5.35 -29.33 -24.46
CA ALA A 145 -5.85 -30.59 -25.02
C ALA A 145 -4.75 -31.63 -25.38
N LEU A 146 -3.48 -31.29 -25.16
CA LEU A 146 -2.32 -32.18 -25.24
C LEU A 146 -1.64 -32.42 -23.88
N GLY A 147 -2.08 -31.78 -22.79
CA GLY A 147 -1.44 -31.83 -21.47
C GLY A 147 -0.12 -31.04 -21.37
N LEU A 148 0.33 -30.37 -22.43
CA LEU A 148 1.65 -29.71 -22.47
C LEU A 148 1.76 -28.56 -21.47
N MET A 149 0.67 -27.82 -21.27
CA MET A 149 0.62 -26.74 -20.28
C MET A 149 0.72 -27.29 -18.85
N GLU A 150 0.02 -28.39 -18.56
CA GLU A 150 0.04 -29.05 -17.25
C GLU A 150 1.44 -29.58 -16.94
N CYS A 151 2.12 -30.20 -17.91
CA CYS A 151 3.52 -30.64 -17.77
C CYS A 151 4.47 -29.47 -17.45
N CYS A 152 4.41 -28.35 -18.20
CA CYS A 152 5.25 -27.18 -17.89
C CYS A 152 4.96 -26.59 -16.50
N VAL A 153 3.70 -26.56 -16.06
CA VAL A 153 3.34 -26.06 -14.73
C VAL A 153 3.85 -27.00 -13.63
N GLU A 154 3.73 -28.31 -13.80
CA GLU A 154 4.29 -29.30 -12.87
C GLU A 154 5.82 -29.19 -12.78
N THR A 155 6.53 -29.07 -13.91
CA THR A 155 7.98 -28.80 -13.95
C THR A 155 8.33 -27.54 -13.17
N LEU A 156 7.66 -26.41 -13.43
CA LEU A 156 7.94 -25.15 -12.72
C LEU A 156 7.70 -25.28 -11.20
N ILE A 157 6.70 -26.05 -10.78
CA ILE A 157 6.44 -26.31 -9.35
C ILE A 157 7.55 -27.18 -8.75
N LEU A 158 7.97 -28.26 -9.43
CA LEU A 158 9.04 -29.14 -8.96
C LEU A 158 10.36 -28.37 -8.84
N GLU A 159 10.75 -27.60 -9.86
CA GLU A 159 12.00 -26.83 -9.81
C GLU A 159 11.95 -25.73 -8.73
N ALA A 160 10.78 -25.10 -8.48
CA ALA A 160 10.60 -24.13 -7.38
C ALA A 160 10.50 -24.77 -5.99
N LEU A 161 10.30 -26.09 -5.88
CA LEU A 161 10.41 -26.84 -4.62
C LEU A 161 11.86 -27.29 -4.36
N GLU A 162 12.67 -27.50 -5.40
CA GLU A 162 14.10 -27.84 -5.29
C GLU A 162 15.00 -26.61 -5.10
N ASP A 163 14.84 -25.54 -5.90
CA ASP A 163 15.45 -24.24 -5.66
C ASP A 163 14.41 -23.09 -5.72
N PRO A 164 13.83 -22.72 -4.57
CA PRO A 164 12.91 -21.58 -4.45
C PRO A 164 13.48 -20.25 -4.96
N ARG A 165 14.81 -20.09 -5.09
CA ARG A 165 15.45 -18.85 -5.57
C ARG A 165 15.19 -18.59 -7.05
N LEU A 166 14.69 -19.57 -7.81
CA LEU A 166 14.19 -19.38 -9.18
C LEU A 166 13.02 -18.38 -9.25
N LEU A 167 12.30 -18.16 -8.15
CA LEU A 167 11.27 -17.12 -8.00
C LEU A 167 11.84 -15.73 -7.62
N GLY A 168 13.10 -15.64 -7.18
CA GLY A 168 13.80 -14.42 -6.76
C GLY A 168 14.45 -14.53 -5.36
N GLU A 169 15.06 -13.43 -4.90
CA GLU A 169 15.45 -13.28 -3.49
C GLU A 169 14.23 -12.89 -2.63
N PRO A 170 14.07 -13.41 -1.40
CA PRO A 170 12.96 -13.05 -0.52
C PRO A 170 13.07 -11.58 -0.06
N LEU A 171 11.94 -10.90 0.13
CA LEU A 171 11.91 -9.46 0.42
C LEU A 171 12.30 -9.12 1.86
N MET A 172 11.89 -10.00 2.78
CA MET A 172 12.32 -10.00 4.18
C MET A 172 13.27 -11.18 4.37
N ARG A 173 14.30 -11.00 5.18
CA ARG A 173 15.20 -12.07 5.61
C ARG A 173 14.87 -12.43 7.05
N ASN A 174 14.69 -13.71 7.33
CA ASN A 174 14.41 -14.17 8.69
C ASN A 174 15.67 -13.97 9.54
N GLU A 175 15.52 -13.40 10.74
CA GLU A 175 16.64 -13.17 11.66
C GLU A 175 17.24 -14.50 12.19
N GLU A 176 16.47 -15.59 12.09
CA GLU A 176 16.88 -16.97 12.42
C GLU A 176 18.01 -17.52 11.53
N ASP A 177 18.33 -16.87 10.40
CA ASP A 177 19.45 -17.25 9.50
C ASP A 177 20.84 -16.82 10.01
N GLU A 178 20.97 -16.10 11.13
CA GLU A 178 22.26 -15.53 11.58
C GLU A 178 23.11 -16.48 12.45
N ASP A 179 22.53 -17.53 13.04
CA ASP A 179 23.23 -18.47 13.96
C ASP A 179 24.15 -19.49 13.25
N SER A 180 24.43 -19.32 11.95
CA SER A 180 25.25 -20.23 11.12
C SER A 180 26.55 -19.59 10.62
N GLU A 181 27.61 -19.72 11.43
CA GLU A 181 29.03 -19.51 11.07
C GLU A 181 29.46 -18.08 10.64
N CYS A 182 29.79 -17.21 11.62
CA CYS A 182 31.20 -16.91 11.97
C CYS A 182 31.33 -15.68 12.87
N GLU A 183 31.96 -15.82 14.03
CA GLU A 183 32.47 -14.67 14.80
C GLU A 183 33.54 -13.88 14.02
N ASN A 184 33.63 -12.58 14.28
CA ASN A 184 34.60 -11.59 13.76
C ASN A 184 34.27 -10.92 12.42
N ARG A 185 33.41 -9.88 12.47
CA ARG A 185 33.93 -8.53 12.16
C ARG A 185 33.16 -7.37 12.78
N GLU A 186 33.90 -6.29 12.99
CA GLU A 186 33.45 -5.05 13.61
C GLU A 186 32.47 -4.28 12.70
N LYS A 187 31.69 -3.40 13.35
CA LYS A 187 30.76 -2.42 12.77
C LYS A 187 31.28 -1.79 11.46
N GLU A 188 30.55 -1.94 10.36
CA GLU A 188 30.01 -0.84 9.52
C GLU A 188 29.42 -1.29 8.17
N THR A 189 28.49 -0.49 7.65
CA THR A 189 27.96 -0.46 6.26
C THR A 189 27.29 -1.72 5.69
N ILE A 190 25.95 -1.65 5.62
CA ILE A 190 25.10 -2.03 4.47
C ILE A 190 25.74 -3.03 3.48
N VAL A 191 25.50 -4.33 3.68
CA VAL A 191 25.91 -5.38 2.73
C VAL A 191 25.00 -5.38 1.50
N ARG A 192 25.18 -4.39 0.62
CA ARG A 192 24.73 -4.47 -0.77
C ARG A 192 25.40 -5.69 -1.42
N PRO A 193 24.66 -6.59 -2.10
CA PRO A 193 25.24 -7.72 -2.81
C PRO A 193 26.40 -7.27 -3.70
N SER A 194 27.56 -7.91 -3.53
CA SER A 194 28.83 -7.30 -3.94
C SER A 194 28.87 -6.97 -5.43
N ILE A 195 29.34 -5.75 -5.75
CA ILE A 195 29.30 -5.18 -7.12
C ILE A 195 30.00 -6.09 -8.15
N ARG A 196 30.93 -6.95 -7.70
CA ARG A 196 31.60 -7.95 -8.55
C ARG A 196 30.68 -9.07 -9.06
N ARG A 197 29.61 -9.46 -8.35
CA ARG A 197 28.60 -10.39 -8.88
C ARG A 197 27.80 -9.72 -10.00
N LYS A 198 27.30 -8.50 -9.75
CA LYS A 198 26.54 -7.69 -10.72
C LYS A 198 27.34 -7.26 -11.97
N LEU A 199 28.66 -7.46 -12.00
CA LEU A 199 29.51 -7.13 -13.16
C LEU A 199 29.69 -8.31 -14.14
N PHE A 200 29.49 -9.55 -13.68
CA PHE A 200 29.51 -10.74 -14.53
C PHE A 200 28.11 -11.28 -14.82
N ASP A 201 27.14 -10.96 -13.96
CA ASP A 201 25.75 -11.38 -14.14
C ASP A 201 24.91 -10.25 -14.77
N MET A 202 25.09 -10.10 -16.09
CA MET A 202 24.38 -9.13 -16.94
C MET A 202 23.23 -9.78 -17.75
N ASP A 203 23.02 -11.09 -17.59
CA ASP A 203 22.07 -11.87 -18.39
C ASP A 203 20.89 -12.43 -17.59
N TRP A 204 20.93 -12.53 -16.25
CA TRP A 204 19.70 -12.75 -15.44
C TRP A 204 18.64 -11.66 -15.67
N LYS A 205 19.07 -10.44 -16.04
CA LYS A 205 18.15 -9.35 -16.42
C LYS A 205 17.65 -9.43 -17.88
N LYS A 206 17.95 -10.53 -18.57
CA LYS A 206 17.47 -10.91 -19.91
C LYS A 206 16.88 -12.32 -19.96
N SER A 207 16.86 -13.06 -18.84
CA SER A 207 16.06 -14.27 -18.79
C SER A 207 14.59 -13.91 -18.90
N GLU A 208 13.81 -14.81 -19.50
CA GLU A 208 12.38 -14.65 -19.64
C GLU A 208 11.75 -15.21 -18.37
N ASP A 209 11.78 -14.41 -17.32
CA ASP A 209 11.24 -14.76 -16.02
C ASP A 209 9.71 -14.90 -16.08
N LEU A 210 9.11 -15.54 -15.06
CA LEU A 210 7.66 -15.61 -14.87
C LEU A 210 6.97 -14.23 -14.94
N THR A 211 7.66 -13.18 -14.52
CA THR A 211 7.15 -11.80 -14.59
C THR A 211 6.97 -11.26 -16.01
N SER A 212 7.46 -11.97 -17.03
CA SER A 212 7.24 -11.65 -18.46
C SER A 212 6.00 -12.33 -19.06
N LEU A 213 5.24 -13.10 -18.28
CA LEU A 213 3.99 -13.76 -18.72
C LEU A 213 2.75 -12.86 -18.57
N PRO A 214 1.75 -12.99 -19.45
CA PRO A 214 0.47 -12.30 -19.29
C PRO A 214 -0.26 -12.77 -18.03
N LEU A 215 -0.96 -11.85 -17.36
CA LEU A 215 -1.59 -12.04 -16.04
C LEU A 215 -2.34 -13.36 -15.89
N LYS A 216 -3.07 -13.80 -16.91
CA LYS A 216 -3.93 -15.01 -16.86
C LYS A 216 -3.13 -16.32 -16.78
N LEU A 217 -1.97 -16.38 -17.43
CA LEU A 217 -1.05 -17.52 -17.31
C LEU A 217 -0.25 -17.42 -16.01
N TYR A 218 0.24 -16.22 -15.68
CA TYR A 218 0.98 -15.97 -14.44
C TYR A 218 0.17 -16.34 -13.19
N ALA A 219 -1.07 -15.85 -13.07
CA ALA A 219 -1.95 -16.12 -11.94
C ALA A 219 -2.28 -17.61 -11.78
N ALA A 220 -2.46 -18.33 -12.89
CA ALA A 220 -2.69 -19.78 -12.87
C ALA A 220 -1.48 -20.56 -12.33
N ILE A 221 -0.26 -20.18 -12.74
CA ILE A 221 1.00 -20.78 -12.26
C ILE A 221 1.19 -20.50 -10.77
N ILE A 222 1.05 -19.25 -10.34
CA ILE A 222 1.21 -18.86 -8.92
C ILE A 222 0.14 -19.55 -8.05
N TYR A 223 -1.11 -19.62 -8.50
CA TYR A 223 -2.15 -20.36 -7.78
C TYR A 223 -1.78 -21.84 -7.61
N ALA A 224 -1.28 -22.50 -8.67
CA ALA A 224 -0.85 -23.89 -8.60
C ALA A 224 0.37 -24.09 -7.66
N MET A 225 1.33 -23.17 -7.66
CA MET A 225 2.45 -23.14 -6.69
C MET A 225 1.98 -23.03 -5.25
N ILE A 226 0.98 -22.16 -4.98
CA ILE A 226 0.37 -22.02 -3.64
C ILE A 226 -0.34 -23.32 -3.22
N GLN A 227 -1.13 -23.94 -4.11
CA GLN A 227 -1.78 -25.23 -3.81
C GLN A 227 -0.78 -26.37 -3.55
N ARG A 228 0.43 -26.28 -4.09
CA ARG A 228 1.53 -27.26 -3.89
C ARG A 228 2.52 -26.85 -2.80
N GLN A 229 2.20 -25.83 -2.01
CA GLN A 229 2.96 -25.40 -0.81
C GLN A 229 4.41 -24.95 -1.11
N VAL A 230 4.64 -24.34 -2.28
CA VAL A 230 5.89 -23.61 -2.55
C VAL A 230 6.05 -22.48 -1.53
N LEU A 231 7.28 -22.26 -1.05
CA LEU A 231 7.57 -21.39 0.10
C LEU A 231 6.98 -19.96 -0.06
N PRO A 232 6.06 -19.53 0.83
CA PRO A 232 5.31 -18.27 0.68
C PRO A 232 6.17 -17.02 0.51
N GLN A 233 7.34 -16.94 1.15
CA GLN A 233 8.26 -15.79 1.04
C GLN A 233 8.79 -15.57 -0.38
N PHE A 234 9.00 -16.64 -1.15
CA PHE A 234 9.49 -16.57 -2.53
C PHE A 234 8.34 -16.26 -3.51
N VAL A 235 7.15 -16.84 -3.26
CA VAL A 235 5.93 -16.52 -4.03
C VAL A 235 5.54 -15.04 -3.85
N ALA A 236 5.57 -14.53 -2.61
CA ALA A 236 5.30 -13.12 -2.30
C ALA A 236 6.34 -12.18 -2.92
N ALA A 237 7.63 -12.55 -2.90
CA ALA A 237 8.67 -11.80 -3.58
C ALA A 237 8.45 -11.73 -5.09
N ASN A 238 8.03 -12.83 -5.73
CA ASN A 238 7.74 -12.85 -7.17
C ASN A 238 6.49 -12.03 -7.51
N LEU A 239 5.42 -12.14 -6.70
CA LEU A 239 4.20 -11.31 -6.83
C LEU A 239 4.50 -9.82 -6.72
N TRP A 240 5.39 -9.41 -5.79
CA TRP A 240 5.85 -8.04 -5.66
C TRP A 240 6.69 -7.58 -6.86
N GLN A 241 7.57 -8.44 -7.39
CA GLN A 241 8.32 -8.12 -8.62
C GLN A 241 7.39 -7.97 -9.83
N TYR A 242 6.33 -8.79 -9.94
CA TYR A 242 5.30 -8.64 -10.97
C TYR A 242 4.58 -7.29 -10.82
N ALA A 243 4.10 -6.96 -9.61
CA ALA A 243 3.49 -5.66 -9.31
C ALA A 243 4.44 -4.51 -9.68
N LYS A 244 5.72 -4.59 -9.28
CA LYS A 244 6.69 -3.55 -9.58
C LYS A 244 6.91 -3.33 -11.08
N ASN A 245 6.98 -4.40 -11.86
CA ASN A 245 7.23 -4.35 -13.30
C ASN A 245 6.01 -3.86 -14.11
N TRP A 246 4.79 -4.24 -13.71
CA TRP A 246 3.56 -3.96 -14.48
C TRP A 246 2.69 -2.82 -13.94
N ILE A 247 2.89 -2.43 -12.68
CA ILE A 247 2.02 -1.49 -11.96
C ILE A 247 2.79 -0.25 -11.51
N ILE A 248 3.90 -0.43 -10.79
CA ILE A 248 4.55 0.66 -10.02
C ILE A 248 5.63 1.40 -10.84
N SER A 249 6.11 0.83 -11.95
CA SER A 249 7.17 1.43 -12.78
C SER A 249 6.70 2.49 -13.78
N ASP A 250 5.40 2.62 -14.06
CA ASP A 250 4.83 3.75 -14.81
C ASP A 250 4.51 4.87 -13.80
N GLU A 251 5.37 5.90 -13.69
CA GLU A 251 5.21 7.03 -12.74
C GLU A 251 3.94 7.88 -12.97
N GLU A 252 3.29 7.72 -14.12
CA GLU A 252 1.97 8.29 -14.43
C GLU A 252 0.96 7.16 -14.72
N VAL A 253 -0.16 7.15 -13.99
CA VAL A 253 -1.29 6.24 -14.25
C VAL A 253 -1.95 6.62 -15.59
N GLN A 254 -1.56 5.93 -16.66
CA GLN A 254 -2.07 6.19 -18.01
C GLN A 254 -3.56 5.82 -18.07
N LEU A 255 -4.43 6.81 -18.29
CA LEU A 255 -5.90 6.64 -18.27
C LEU A 255 -6.41 5.51 -19.17
N ASP A 256 -5.77 5.30 -20.33
CA ASP A 256 -6.13 4.24 -21.28
C ASP A 256 -5.81 2.81 -20.78
N LYS A 257 -5.03 2.66 -19.69
CA LYS A 257 -4.62 1.38 -19.09
C LYS A 257 -5.33 1.03 -17.77
N ILE A 258 -6.03 1.99 -17.13
CA ILE A 258 -6.55 1.85 -15.74
C ILE A 258 -7.31 0.54 -15.53
N GLY A 259 -8.20 0.16 -16.44
CA GLY A 259 -8.99 -1.08 -16.32
C GLY A 259 -8.14 -2.36 -16.26
N GLY A 260 -7.06 -2.43 -17.03
CA GLY A 260 -6.12 -3.57 -17.00
C GLY A 260 -5.23 -3.55 -15.76
N GLN A 261 -4.77 -2.37 -15.33
CA GLN A 261 -3.99 -2.22 -14.09
C GLN A 261 -4.83 -2.59 -12.85
N ARG A 262 -6.14 -2.30 -12.87
CA ARG A 262 -7.10 -2.72 -11.85
C ARG A 262 -7.27 -4.25 -11.79
N GLU A 263 -7.59 -4.92 -12.91
CA GLU A 263 -7.66 -6.40 -12.98
C GLU A 263 -6.34 -7.03 -12.48
N THR A 264 -5.20 -6.39 -12.79
CA THR A 264 -3.87 -6.84 -12.35
C THR A 264 -3.70 -6.76 -10.83
N ILE A 265 -3.97 -5.61 -10.19
CA ILE A 265 -3.77 -5.50 -8.73
C ILE A 265 -4.77 -6.35 -7.94
N GLU A 266 -6.03 -6.44 -8.38
CA GLU A 266 -7.06 -7.26 -7.74
C GLU A 266 -6.68 -8.75 -7.74
N VAL A 267 -6.22 -9.26 -8.89
CA VAL A 267 -5.74 -10.65 -9.00
C VAL A 267 -4.48 -10.87 -8.15
N LEU A 268 -3.49 -9.99 -8.19
CA LEU A 268 -2.27 -10.14 -7.37
C LEU A 268 -2.57 -10.15 -5.87
N VAL A 269 -3.44 -9.25 -5.39
CA VAL A 269 -3.81 -9.17 -3.96
C VAL A 269 -4.63 -10.38 -3.50
N SER A 270 -5.36 -11.04 -4.41
CA SER A 270 -6.02 -12.32 -4.14
C SER A 270 -5.05 -13.51 -4.01
N LEU A 271 -3.85 -13.41 -4.57
CA LEU A 271 -2.81 -14.45 -4.56
C LEU A 271 -1.78 -14.29 -3.42
N ILE A 272 -1.64 -13.09 -2.83
CA ILE A 272 -0.73 -12.87 -1.69
C ILE A 272 -1.21 -13.68 -0.47
N PRO A 273 -0.39 -14.57 0.13
CA PRO A 273 -0.78 -15.30 1.33
C PRO A 273 -1.05 -14.36 2.52
N ASN A 274 -1.97 -14.76 3.42
CA ASN A 274 -2.35 -13.97 4.60
C ASN A 274 -1.38 -14.17 5.78
N GLN A 275 -0.08 -14.13 5.51
CA GLN A 275 0.99 -14.27 6.50
C GLN A 275 1.74 -12.94 6.62
N THR A 276 2.06 -12.54 7.86
CA THR A 276 2.89 -11.39 8.19
C THR A 276 4.34 -11.59 7.75
N GLY A 277 5.06 -10.51 7.47
CA GLY A 277 6.49 -10.55 7.18
C GLY A 277 6.88 -11.13 5.81
N LEU A 278 5.93 -11.47 4.92
CA LEU A 278 6.26 -11.89 3.55
C LEU A 278 6.60 -10.72 2.62
N ILE A 279 6.03 -9.55 2.87
CA ILE A 279 6.19 -8.32 2.08
C ILE A 279 6.39 -7.15 3.05
N PRO A 280 7.39 -6.27 2.86
CA PRO A 280 7.62 -5.11 3.72
C PRO A 280 6.39 -4.21 3.82
N CYS A 281 6.14 -3.60 4.99
CA CYS A 281 4.97 -2.76 5.19
C CYS A 281 4.92 -1.56 4.22
N ALA A 282 6.07 -0.91 3.96
CA ALA A 282 6.19 0.14 2.95
C ALA A 282 5.71 -0.30 1.55
N SER A 283 6.05 -1.53 1.13
CA SER A 283 5.64 -2.10 -0.16
C SER A 283 4.14 -2.42 -0.21
N LEU A 284 3.54 -2.90 0.89
CA LEU A 284 2.08 -3.03 0.98
C LEU A 284 1.39 -1.66 0.92
N CYS A 285 1.97 -0.63 1.55
CA CYS A 285 1.47 0.74 1.45
C CYS A 285 1.64 1.34 0.04
N GLU A 286 2.70 1.01 -0.71
CA GLU A 286 2.79 1.33 -2.15
C GLU A 286 1.67 0.66 -2.95
N MET A 287 1.37 -0.63 -2.71
CA MET A 287 0.24 -1.32 -3.34
C MET A 287 -1.11 -0.68 -2.99
N LEU A 288 -1.33 -0.29 -1.73
CA LEU A 288 -2.61 0.30 -1.32
C LEU A 288 -2.81 1.71 -1.91
N ARG A 289 -1.76 2.55 -1.95
CA ARG A 289 -1.82 3.83 -2.66
C ARG A 289 -2.17 3.65 -4.14
N PHE A 290 -1.63 2.61 -4.80
CA PHE A 290 -2.01 2.28 -6.18
C PHE A 290 -3.47 1.78 -6.29
N ALA A 291 -3.90 0.86 -5.43
CA ALA A 291 -5.28 0.34 -5.41
C ALA A 291 -6.34 1.43 -5.15
N ILE A 292 -5.96 2.48 -4.41
CA ILE A 292 -6.73 3.71 -4.25
C ILE A 292 -6.75 4.52 -5.55
N ALA A 293 -5.60 4.71 -6.21
CA ALA A 293 -5.47 5.50 -7.44
C ALA A 293 -6.21 4.92 -8.67
N VAL A 294 -6.31 3.58 -8.81
CA VAL A 294 -7.09 2.93 -9.88
C VAL A 294 -8.53 2.56 -9.49
N GLU A 295 -9.01 3.04 -8.34
CA GLU A 295 -10.35 2.76 -7.81
C GLU A 295 -10.69 1.25 -7.79
N ALA A 296 -9.77 0.42 -7.30
CA ALA A 296 -9.92 -1.05 -7.22
C ALA A 296 -11.12 -1.49 -6.34
N ASP A 297 -11.45 -2.78 -6.37
CA ASP A 297 -12.51 -3.35 -5.55
C ASP A 297 -12.28 -3.16 -4.04
N ALA A 298 -13.37 -3.02 -3.31
CA ALA A 298 -13.33 -2.82 -1.85
C ALA A 298 -12.70 -4.02 -1.13
N GLU A 299 -12.89 -5.24 -1.63
CA GLU A 299 -12.26 -6.44 -1.09
C GLU A 299 -10.73 -6.39 -1.26
N CYS A 300 -10.23 -5.93 -2.42
CA CYS A 300 -8.80 -5.72 -2.66
C CYS A 300 -8.19 -4.69 -1.70
N ARG A 301 -8.86 -3.54 -1.49
CA ARG A 301 -8.38 -2.53 -0.52
C ARG A 301 -8.41 -3.07 0.92
N ASN A 302 -9.54 -3.63 1.36
CA ASN A 302 -9.66 -4.19 2.71
C ASN A 302 -8.61 -5.29 2.98
N ALA A 303 -8.30 -6.13 1.98
CA ALA A 303 -7.28 -7.17 2.10
C ALA A 303 -5.84 -6.62 2.17
N LEU A 304 -5.56 -5.45 1.59
CA LEU A 304 -4.30 -4.74 1.79
C LEU A 304 -4.27 -4.04 3.17
N GLU A 305 -5.33 -3.33 3.53
CA GLU A 305 -5.48 -2.64 4.82
C GLU A 305 -5.34 -3.61 6.02
N LEU A 306 -5.92 -4.82 5.91
CA LEU A 306 -5.76 -5.90 6.89
C LEU A 306 -4.29 -6.33 7.02
N ARG A 307 -3.61 -6.63 5.91
CA ARG A 307 -2.21 -7.07 5.93
C ARG A 307 -1.26 -5.98 6.42
N ILE A 308 -1.54 -4.70 6.13
CA ILE A 308 -0.80 -3.55 6.70
C ILE A 308 -1.06 -3.47 8.21
N GLY A 309 -2.32 -3.59 8.66
CA GLY A 309 -2.67 -3.59 10.08
C GLY A 309 -1.96 -4.67 10.88
N MET A 310 -1.80 -5.88 10.32
CA MET A 310 -1.12 -7.01 10.97
C MET A 310 0.40 -6.83 11.18
N GLN A 311 1.03 -5.80 10.61
CA GLN A 311 2.46 -5.49 10.77
C GLN A 311 2.73 -3.97 10.83
N LEU A 312 1.77 -3.23 11.41
CA LEU A 312 1.75 -1.76 11.48
C LEU A 312 2.91 -1.19 12.32
N ASP A 313 3.48 -1.99 13.21
CA ASP A 313 4.69 -1.73 14.00
C ASP A 313 5.95 -1.52 13.14
N GLN A 314 5.93 -1.94 11.86
CA GLN A 314 7.05 -1.87 10.91
C GLN A 314 6.90 -0.74 9.87
N ALA A 315 5.86 0.09 9.98
CA ALA A 315 5.58 1.17 9.02
C ALA A 315 6.31 2.47 9.39
N GLU A 316 6.83 3.21 8.40
CA GLU A 316 7.25 4.60 8.63
C GLU A 316 6.04 5.54 8.60
N THR A 317 6.15 6.71 9.24
CA THR A 317 5.17 7.81 9.15
C THR A 317 4.83 8.19 7.70
N LYS A 318 5.79 8.05 6.78
CA LYS A 318 5.61 8.29 5.33
C LYS A 318 4.72 7.25 4.66
N ASP A 319 4.70 6.02 5.17
CA ASP A 319 3.92 4.91 4.62
C ASP A 319 2.42 5.10 4.84
N LEU A 320 2.06 5.69 5.98
CA LEU A 320 0.67 5.99 6.34
C LEU A 320 0.09 7.21 5.63
N LEU A 321 0.88 7.94 4.83
CA LEU A 321 0.40 9.03 3.97
C LEU A 321 -0.42 8.47 2.79
N MET A 322 -1.66 8.07 3.09
CA MET A 322 -2.63 7.51 2.15
C MET A 322 -3.48 8.62 1.52
N PRO A 323 -3.46 8.83 0.18
CA PRO A 323 -4.28 9.83 -0.47
C PRO A 323 -5.76 9.44 -0.47
N CYS A 324 -6.65 10.43 -0.57
CA CYS A 324 -8.08 10.18 -0.79
C CYS A 324 -8.35 9.72 -2.24
N SER A 325 -9.25 8.74 -2.42
CA SER A 325 -9.80 8.39 -3.73
C SER A 325 -10.84 9.42 -4.20
N GLY A 326 -10.76 9.83 -5.47
CA GLY A 326 -11.85 10.48 -6.20
C GLY A 326 -11.67 11.98 -6.49
N TYR A 327 -12.35 12.45 -7.54
CA TYR A 327 -12.19 13.78 -8.17
C TYR A 327 -12.43 15.02 -7.27
N THR A 328 -12.93 14.84 -6.04
CA THR A 328 -13.17 15.94 -5.10
C THR A 328 -11.96 16.16 -4.19
N ASN A 329 -10.91 16.78 -4.74
CA ASN A 329 -9.62 17.09 -4.09
C ASN A 329 -9.73 18.11 -2.92
N GLN A 330 -10.59 17.85 -1.93
CA GLN A 330 -10.78 18.71 -0.75
C GLN A 330 -10.16 18.14 0.53
N GLU A 331 -9.79 16.86 0.54
CA GLU A 331 -9.13 16.17 1.65
C GLU A 331 -7.93 15.41 1.09
N LYS A 332 -6.75 15.65 1.66
CA LYS A 332 -5.46 15.12 1.17
C LYS A 332 -5.13 13.74 1.74
N TYR A 333 -5.75 13.37 2.86
CA TYR A 333 -5.43 12.17 3.65
C TYR A 333 -6.72 11.41 4.00
N ASP A 334 -6.81 10.12 3.65
CA ASP A 334 -7.98 9.30 4.03
C ASP A 334 -7.84 8.79 5.47
N ALA A 335 -8.31 9.60 6.42
CA ALA A 335 -8.39 9.20 7.83
C ALA A 335 -9.29 7.97 8.08
N LYS A 336 -10.20 7.62 7.16
CA LYS A 336 -11.01 6.40 7.25
C LYS A 336 -10.22 5.17 6.81
N CYS A 337 -9.32 5.31 5.83
CA CYS A 337 -8.35 4.26 5.48
C CYS A 337 -7.43 3.97 6.66
N LEU A 338 -6.82 5.01 7.24
CA LEU A 338 -5.99 4.86 8.45
C LEU A 338 -6.79 4.21 9.59
N ARG A 339 -8.05 4.60 9.81
CA ARG A 339 -8.93 3.99 10.82
C ARG A 339 -9.18 2.50 10.60
N ARG A 340 -9.28 2.02 9.36
CA ARG A 340 -9.45 0.59 9.04
C ARG A 340 -8.15 -0.18 9.29
N ILE A 341 -7.01 0.36 8.85
CA ILE A 341 -5.66 -0.20 9.13
C ILE A 341 -5.41 -0.31 10.64
N VAL A 342 -5.68 0.76 11.39
CA VAL A 342 -5.48 0.80 12.85
C VAL A 342 -6.46 -0.13 13.58
N SER A 343 -7.72 -0.25 13.13
CA SER A 343 -8.64 -1.29 13.64
C SER A 343 -8.04 -2.67 13.44
N HIS A 344 -7.59 -2.99 12.22
CA HIS A 344 -7.03 -4.30 11.90
C HIS A 344 -5.76 -4.64 12.69
N PHE A 345 -4.97 -3.66 13.14
CA PHE A 345 -3.91 -3.90 14.11
C PHE A 345 -4.48 -4.40 15.45
N TYR A 346 -5.43 -3.67 16.05
CA TYR A 346 -6.04 -4.06 17.34
C TYR A 346 -6.88 -5.34 17.25
N ASP A 347 -7.58 -5.57 16.14
CA ASP A 347 -8.40 -6.77 15.89
C ASP A 347 -7.55 -8.05 15.80
N ASN A 348 -6.25 -7.94 15.45
CA ASN A 348 -5.29 -9.06 15.38
C ASN A 348 -4.25 -9.04 16.51
N TYR A 349 -4.33 -8.09 17.45
CA TYR A 349 -3.33 -7.93 18.50
C TYR A 349 -3.49 -8.98 19.61
N ASN A 350 -2.47 -9.83 19.77
CA ASN A 350 -2.36 -10.73 20.92
C ASN A 350 -1.61 -10.03 22.07
N SER A 351 -2.04 -10.29 23.31
CA SER A 351 -1.68 -9.54 24.54
C SER A 351 -0.20 -9.49 24.92
N ASP A 352 0.65 -10.27 24.26
CA ASP A 352 1.91 -10.72 24.83
C ASP A 352 3.11 -9.85 24.36
N SER A 353 2.84 -8.67 23.78
CA SER A 353 3.85 -7.82 23.15
C SER A 353 3.55 -6.33 23.30
N PHE A 354 3.70 -5.80 24.51
CA PHE A 354 3.53 -4.36 24.82
C PHE A 354 4.42 -3.44 23.97
N GLY A 355 5.56 -3.94 23.48
CA GLY A 355 6.45 -3.18 22.57
C GLY A 355 5.77 -2.77 21.26
N LEU A 356 4.91 -3.62 20.70
CA LEU A 356 4.19 -3.34 19.44
C LEU A 356 3.14 -2.24 19.64
N LEU A 357 2.37 -2.30 20.74
CA LEU A 357 1.43 -1.24 21.13
C LEU A 357 2.15 0.11 21.26
N ARG A 358 3.35 0.10 21.86
CA ARG A 358 4.16 1.31 22.01
C ARG A 358 4.69 1.81 20.67
N SER A 359 5.21 0.95 19.80
CA SER A 359 5.65 1.33 18.45
C SER A 359 4.51 1.99 17.66
N VAL A 360 3.33 1.38 17.64
CA VAL A 360 2.15 1.95 16.96
C VAL A 360 1.66 3.24 17.63
N ALA A 361 1.74 3.37 18.95
CA ALA A 361 1.42 4.62 19.64
C ALA A 361 2.46 5.73 19.40
N ASP A 362 3.74 5.40 19.21
CA ASP A 362 4.80 6.33 18.82
C ASP A 362 4.59 6.80 17.37
N LEU A 363 4.37 5.86 16.45
CA LEU A 363 4.04 6.10 15.03
C LEU A 363 2.77 6.96 14.86
N MET A 364 1.71 6.69 15.63
CA MET A 364 0.47 7.47 15.59
C MET A 364 0.60 8.87 16.22
N GLU A 365 1.58 9.11 17.09
CA GLU A 365 1.91 10.47 17.54
C GLU A 365 2.81 11.22 16.54
N GLU A 366 3.69 10.52 15.82
CA GLU A 366 4.52 11.12 14.77
C GLU A 366 3.69 11.49 13.54
N PHE A 367 2.82 10.59 13.06
CA PHE A 367 1.88 10.85 11.98
C PHE A 367 0.93 12.02 12.30
N LEU A 368 0.40 12.09 13.53
CA LEU A 368 -0.43 13.21 13.96
C LEU A 368 0.35 14.54 13.93
N ALA A 369 1.64 14.53 14.26
CA ALA A 369 2.50 15.72 14.20
C ALA A 369 2.88 16.13 12.77
N GLU A 370 3.07 15.18 11.86
CA GLU A 370 3.34 15.44 10.44
C GLU A 370 2.12 16.06 9.76
N ILE A 371 0.92 15.47 9.91
CA ILE A 371 -0.30 16.08 9.34
C ILE A 371 -0.64 17.43 10.01
N ALA A 372 -0.30 17.63 11.28
CA ALA A 372 -0.46 18.92 11.97
C ALA A 372 0.35 20.06 11.33
N ALA A 373 1.41 19.74 10.59
CA ALA A 373 2.22 20.73 9.89
C ALA A 373 1.57 21.25 8.60
N ASP A 374 0.54 20.57 8.09
CA ASP A 374 -0.16 20.90 6.85
C ASP A 374 -1.21 22.00 7.08
N ILE A 375 -1.18 23.02 6.21
CA ILE A 375 -2.03 24.21 6.28
C ILE A 375 -3.44 23.93 5.72
N ASP A 376 -3.59 22.93 4.84
CA ASP A 376 -4.86 22.59 4.20
C ASP A 376 -5.62 21.47 4.94
N LEU A 377 -5.09 20.97 6.07
CA LEU A 377 -5.74 19.94 6.89
C LEU A 377 -7.01 20.47 7.57
N LYS A 378 -8.14 19.76 7.37
CA LYS A 378 -9.40 20.08 8.05
C LYS A 378 -9.34 19.69 9.53
N THR A 379 -9.91 20.54 10.39
CA THR A 379 -10.04 20.30 11.84
C THR A 379 -10.76 18.99 12.18
N ALA A 380 -11.75 18.59 11.38
CA ALA A 380 -12.43 17.30 11.54
C ALA A 380 -11.47 16.11 11.34
N THR A 381 -10.71 16.11 10.24
CA THR A 381 -9.71 15.08 9.93
C THR A 381 -8.61 15.03 11.00
N PHE A 382 -8.15 16.19 11.49
CA PHE A 382 -7.18 16.26 12.60
C PHE A 382 -7.73 15.60 13.88
N VAL A 383 -8.96 15.93 14.29
CA VAL A 383 -9.59 15.31 15.48
C VAL A 383 -9.80 13.81 15.28
N GLU A 384 -10.26 13.37 14.10
CA GLU A 384 -10.43 11.95 13.79
C GLU A 384 -9.12 11.13 13.94
N VAL A 385 -7.97 11.69 13.55
CA VAL A 385 -6.66 11.05 13.76
C VAL A 385 -6.21 11.15 15.21
N ALA A 386 -6.42 12.30 15.86
CA ALA A 386 -6.07 12.49 17.27
C ALA A 386 -6.82 11.52 18.20
N ASP A 387 -8.11 11.25 17.94
CA ASP A 387 -8.90 10.26 18.67
C ASP A 387 -8.27 8.85 18.56
N MET A 388 -7.69 8.49 17.40
CA MET A 388 -6.98 7.22 17.21
C MET A 388 -5.63 7.19 17.94
N SER A 389 -4.85 8.28 17.89
CA SER A 389 -3.60 8.40 18.66
C SER A 389 -3.85 8.38 20.17
N ILE A 390 -4.98 8.93 20.65
CA ILE A 390 -5.42 8.85 22.05
C ILE A 390 -5.70 7.41 22.46
N ALA A 391 -6.46 6.65 21.65
CA ALA A 391 -6.75 5.24 21.92
C ALA A 391 -5.46 4.39 21.96
N ALA A 392 -4.51 4.65 21.04
CA ALA A 392 -3.20 3.99 21.04
C ALA A 392 -2.37 4.31 22.29
N ALA A 393 -2.34 5.59 22.70
CA ALA A 393 -1.64 6.01 23.91
C ALA A 393 -2.30 5.47 25.20
N GLU A 394 -3.62 5.20 25.21
CA GLU A 394 -4.29 4.47 26.30
C GLU A 394 -3.86 3.00 26.35
N GLY A 395 -3.86 2.30 25.22
CA GLY A 395 -3.41 0.90 25.14
C GLY A 395 -1.94 0.69 25.50
N ALA A 396 -1.08 1.67 25.21
CA ALA A 396 0.36 1.63 25.51
C ALA A 396 0.75 2.30 26.85
N GLU A 397 -0.23 2.67 27.71
CA GLU A 397 -0.06 3.39 28.98
C GLU A 397 0.86 4.64 28.92
N LYS A 398 0.88 5.34 27.78
CA LYS A 398 1.84 6.41 27.47
C LYS A 398 1.35 7.80 27.89
N SER A 399 2.27 8.74 28.16
CA SER A 399 1.93 10.16 28.31
C SER A 399 1.54 10.77 26.95
N ARG A 400 0.56 11.69 26.95
CA ARG A 400 -0.02 12.29 25.71
C ARG A 400 0.80 13.46 25.18
N ASP A 401 2.12 13.41 25.35
CA ASP A 401 3.00 14.56 25.14
C ASP A 401 3.24 14.83 23.63
N GLY A 402 3.25 13.80 22.78
CA GLY A 402 3.29 13.97 21.33
C GLY A 402 1.95 14.44 20.76
N ILE A 403 0.82 13.98 21.28
CA ILE A 403 -0.52 14.52 20.98
C ILE A 403 -0.56 16.03 21.32
N TYR A 404 -0.08 16.43 22.50
CA TYR A 404 0.01 17.85 22.87
C TYR A 404 0.92 18.65 21.92
N ARG A 405 2.10 18.11 21.58
CA ARG A 405 3.03 18.71 20.60
C ARG A 405 2.36 18.90 19.24
N ALA A 406 1.60 17.90 18.75
CA ALA A 406 0.87 17.99 17.49
C ALA A 406 -0.24 19.05 17.53
N VAL A 407 -0.97 19.19 18.65
CA VAL A 407 -1.96 20.26 18.81
C VAL A 407 -1.31 21.66 18.81
N ASP A 408 -0.15 21.85 19.46
CA ASP A 408 0.55 23.13 19.43
C ASP A 408 1.10 23.48 18.03
N VAL A 409 1.61 22.49 17.28
CA VAL A 409 1.98 22.65 15.86
C VAL A 409 0.76 23.00 15.00
N PHE A 410 -0.36 22.29 15.18
CA PHE A 410 -1.60 22.56 14.45
C PHE A 410 -2.09 23.99 14.71
N LEU A 411 -2.13 24.42 15.98
CA LEU A 411 -2.49 25.80 16.37
C LEU A 411 -1.49 26.86 15.86
N GLU A 412 -0.22 26.51 15.63
CA GLU A 412 0.74 27.38 14.98
C GLU A 412 0.51 27.51 13.47
N LYS A 413 0.12 26.45 12.75
CA LYS A 413 -0.20 26.54 11.31
C LYS A 413 -1.56 27.20 11.09
N HIS A 414 -2.58 26.74 11.81
CA HIS A 414 -3.99 27.10 11.66
C HIS A 414 -4.36 28.38 12.43
N LYS A 415 -3.59 29.45 12.22
CA LYS A 415 -3.79 30.76 12.90
C LYS A 415 -5.15 31.40 12.59
N HIS A 416 -5.83 30.96 11.53
CA HIS A 416 -7.14 31.44 11.11
C HIS A 416 -8.30 30.95 11.99
N LEU A 417 -8.11 29.92 12.83
CA LEU A 417 -9.16 29.35 13.68
C LEU A 417 -9.62 30.32 14.77
N THR A 418 -10.93 30.38 14.97
CA THR A 418 -11.59 31.16 16.02
C THR A 418 -11.29 30.62 17.42
N GLU A 419 -11.49 31.44 18.45
CA GLU A 419 -11.30 31.04 19.85
C GLU A 419 -12.21 29.86 20.24
N SER A 420 -13.45 29.85 19.75
CA SER A 420 -14.41 28.74 19.90
C SER A 420 -13.96 27.44 19.24
N GLU A 421 -13.42 27.47 18.01
CA GLU A 421 -12.93 26.27 17.34
C GLU A 421 -11.70 25.70 18.06
N LYS A 422 -10.87 26.57 18.65
CA LYS A 422 -9.73 26.18 19.48
C LYS A 422 -10.19 25.57 20.81
N GLU A 423 -11.22 26.10 21.45
CA GLU A 423 -11.83 25.49 22.65
C GLU A 423 -12.45 24.12 22.34
N ASP A 424 -13.20 23.99 21.25
CA ASP A 424 -13.83 22.73 20.84
C ASP A 424 -12.81 21.65 20.42
N LEU A 425 -11.71 22.04 19.76
CA LEU A 425 -10.64 21.12 19.36
C LEU A 425 -9.81 20.68 20.58
N CYS A 426 -9.33 21.64 21.37
CA CYS A 426 -8.52 21.31 22.56
C CYS A 426 -9.35 20.57 23.61
N GLY A 427 -10.64 20.88 23.76
CA GLY A 427 -11.55 20.23 24.69
C GLY A 427 -11.91 18.78 24.35
N LYS A 428 -11.66 18.34 23.11
CA LYS A 428 -11.76 16.93 22.69
C LYS A 428 -10.42 16.20 22.83
N VAL A 429 -9.34 16.83 22.37
CA VAL A 429 -8.04 16.16 22.18
C VAL A 429 -7.13 16.20 23.41
N LEU A 430 -7.18 17.26 24.24
CA LEU A 430 -6.21 17.47 25.32
C LEU A 430 -6.75 17.08 26.71
N ASP A 431 -6.28 15.94 27.22
CA ASP A 431 -6.37 15.61 28.66
C ASP A 431 -5.06 16.01 29.38
N CYS A 432 -5.08 17.17 30.03
CA CYS A 432 -3.96 17.67 30.82
C CYS A 432 -3.55 16.72 31.96
N SER A 433 -4.44 15.85 32.47
CA SER A 433 -4.07 14.89 33.53
C SER A 433 -3.06 13.83 33.05
N LYS A 434 -3.03 13.55 31.75
CA LYS A 434 -2.16 12.54 31.09
C LYS A 434 -0.87 13.11 30.49
N LEU A 435 -0.61 14.40 30.64
CA LEU A 435 0.63 15.07 30.19
C LEU A 435 1.74 15.01 31.24
N SER A 436 3.01 14.99 30.82
CA SER A 436 4.18 15.08 31.72
C SER A 436 4.32 16.47 32.35
N GLY A 437 5.17 16.59 33.37
CA GLY A 437 5.43 17.86 34.06
C GLY A 437 5.94 18.96 33.13
N ALA A 438 6.84 18.62 32.19
CA ALA A 438 7.37 19.55 31.19
C ALA A 438 6.30 19.99 30.18
N ALA A 439 5.50 19.04 29.65
CA ALA A 439 4.40 19.35 28.75
C ALA A 439 3.35 20.25 29.43
N LEU A 440 3.04 20.01 30.71
CA LEU A 440 2.15 20.87 31.50
C LEU A 440 2.70 22.27 31.74
N GLN A 441 4.01 22.43 31.96
CA GLN A 441 4.64 23.75 32.05
C GLN A 441 4.56 24.50 30.71
N HIS A 442 4.82 23.82 29.58
CA HIS A 442 4.67 24.44 28.26
C HIS A 442 3.22 24.85 27.98
N ALA A 443 2.25 23.99 28.30
CA ALA A 443 0.82 24.29 28.16
C ALA A 443 0.36 25.45 29.06
N ALA A 444 0.88 25.54 30.29
CA ALA A 444 0.59 26.64 31.21
C ALA A 444 1.15 28.00 30.77
N LEU A 445 2.17 28.01 29.90
CA LEU A 445 2.82 29.22 29.39
C LEU A 445 2.44 29.56 27.93
N SER A 446 1.78 28.64 27.21
CA SER A 446 1.42 28.83 25.80
C SER A 446 0.37 29.93 25.61
N ARG A 447 0.67 30.88 24.73
CA ARG A 447 -0.25 31.95 24.30
C ARG A 447 -1.15 31.52 23.12
N ARG A 448 -1.04 30.27 22.67
CA ARG A 448 -1.79 29.71 21.53
C ARG A 448 -3.04 28.95 21.96
N LEU A 449 -2.99 28.38 23.17
CA LEU A 449 -4.09 27.63 23.79
C LEU A 449 -5.18 28.59 24.34
N PRO A 450 -6.46 28.20 24.33
CA PRO A 450 -7.51 28.91 25.04
C PRO A 450 -7.28 28.96 26.55
N LEU A 451 -7.72 30.04 27.20
CA LEU A 451 -7.54 30.26 28.65
C LEU A 451 -8.05 29.10 29.51
N ARG A 452 -9.15 28.47 29.10
CA ARG A 452 -9.73 27.30 29.79
C ARG A 452 -8.77 26.11 29.82
N VAL A 453 -8.00 25.89 28.76
CA VAL A 453 -7.00 24.81 28.66
C VAL A 453 -5.77 25.14 29.51
N VAL A 454 -5.32 26.40 29.47
CA VAL A 454 -4.20 26.90 30.30
C VAL A 454 -4.50 26.74 31.80
N VAL A 455 -5.72 27.06 32.23
CA VAL A 455 -6.16 26.86 33.62
C VAL A 455 -6.24 25.37 33.99
N ASN A 456 -6.72 24.50 33.09
CA ASN A 456 -6.71 23.05 33.32
C ASN A 456 -5.28 22.49 33.45
N ALA A 457 -4.33 22.98 32.65
CA ALA A 457 -2.92 22.58 32.74
C ALA A 457 -2.28 23.04 34.07
N LEU A 458 -2.57 24.27 34.51
CA LEU A 458 -2.14 24.77 35.82
C LEU A 458 -2.73 23.96 37.00
N LEU A 459 -4.00 23.55 36.91
CA LEU A 459 -4.62 22.69 37.92
C LEU A 459 -3.99 21.28 37.94
N ALA A 460 -3.74 20.71 36.76
CA ALA A 460 -3.10 19.39 36.63
C ALA A 460 -1.66 19.39 37.17
N SER A 461 -0.87 20.46 36.94
CA SER A 461 0.49 20.55 37.49
C SER A 461 0.49 20.75 39.01
N GLN A 462 -0.43 21.55 39.56
CA GLN A 462 -0.62 21.67 41.01
C GLN A 462 -0.96 20.34 41.68
N LEU A 463 -1.87 19.54 41.08
CA LEU A 463 -2.22 18.22 41.59
C LEU A 463 -1.02 17.26 41.58
N LYS A 464 -0.27 17.20 40.47
CA LYS A 464 0.93 16.34 40.38
C LYS A 464 2.02 16.75 41.38
N LEU A 465 2.26 18.05 41.58
CA LEU A 465 3.18 18.52 42.62
C LEU A 465 2.72 18.08 44.02
N ARG A 466 1.43 18.23 44.35
CA ARG A 466 0.85 17.83 45.63
C ARG A 466 0.92 16.32 45.89
N ASP A 467 0.97 15.50 44.85
CA ASP A 467 1.06 14.04 44.97
C ASP A 467 2.52 13.52 44.90
N VAL A 468 3.46 14.31 44.35
CA VAL A 468 4.91 14.03 44.35
C VAL A 468 5.58 14.46 45.66
N ILE A 469 5.27 15.64 46.20
CA ILE A 469 5.85 16.14 47.47
C ILE A 469 5.76 15.12 48.63
N PRO A 470 4.60 14.51 48.95
CA PRO A 470 4.52 13.52 50.02
C PRO A 470 5.17 12.17 49.66
N LYS A 471 5.43 11.88 48.38
CA LYS A 471 6.24 10.71 47.99
C LYS A 471 7.72 10.98 48.19
N ALA A 472 8.23 12.17 47.84
CA ALA A 472 9.61 12.56 48.11
C ALA A 472 9.90 12.59 49.63
N VAL A 473 9.05 13.25 50.42
CA VAL A 473 9.16 13.32 51.89
C VAL A 473 8.97 11.95 52.57
N ALA A 474 8.42 10.95 51.88
CA ALA A 474 8.38 9.55 52.34
C ALA A 474 9.57 8.71 51.86
N ALA A 475 10.20 9.08 50.74
CA ALA A 475 11.42 8.46 50.21
C ALA A 475 12.69 8.93 50.96
N GLU A 476 12.70 10.15 51.52
CA GLU A 476 13.72 10.67 52.44
C GLU A 476 13.85 9.88 53.77
N GLY A 477 13.14 8.75 53.92
CA GLY A 477 13.29 7.77 54.99
C GLY A 477 13.83 6.40 54.55
N GLY A 478 14.29 6.26 53.29
CA GLY A 478 14.96 5.09 52.73
C GLY A 478 16.35 5.42 52.20
N GLU A 479 17.22 4.42 52.10
CA GLU A 479 18.65 4.59 51.78
C GLU A 479 18.91 4.84 50.27
N GLU A 480 20.14 5.27 49.98
CA GLU A 480 20.66 5.85 48.74
C GLU A 480 20.56 4.94 47.50
N GLU A 481 20.41 5.52 46.30
CA GLU A 481 21.37 5.28 45.19
C GLU A 481 21.26 6.28 44.00
N GLU A 482 22.43 6.55 43.41
CA GLU A 482 22.79 7.22 42.14
C GLU A 482 22.55 8.74 41.91
N GLU A 483 23.55 9.36 41.27
CA GLU A 483 23.71 10.79 40.98
C GLU A 483 23.49 11.12 39.48
N GLU A 484 23.05 12.33 39.15
CA GLU A 484 23.81 13.34 38.39
C GLU A 484 22.93 14.57 38.04
N GLY A 485 23.48 15.80 38.16
CA GLY A 485 22.85 17.03 37.61
C GLY A 485 22.39 18.14 38.58
N GLU A 486 22.82 18.15 39.86
CA GLU A 486 22.33 19.11 40.87
C GLU A 486 23.05 20.49 40.94
N GLU A 487 23.35 21.17 39.82
CA GLU A 487 23.77 22.60 39.85
C GLU A 487 22.71 23.57 39.29
N GLU A 488 22.12 23.36 38.11
CA GLU A 488 21.07 24.25 37.59
C GLU A 488 19.72 24.10 38.34
N GLY A 489 19.44 22.91 38.89
CA GLY A 489 18.19 22.63 39.60
C GLY A 489 18.01 23.41 40.91
N ALA A 490 19.11 23.82 41.55
CA ALA A 490 19.08 24.51 42.84
C ALA A 490 18.51 25.93 42.74
N GLU A 491 18.95 26.72 41.77
CA GLU A 491 18.44 28.09 41.57
C GLU A 491 16.97 28.08 41.12
N VAL A 492 16.58 27.10 40.30
CA VAL A 492 15.18 26.90 39.87
C VAL A 492 14.27 26.51 41.05
N ARG A 493 14.72 25.63 41.96
CA ARG A 493 13.99 25.32 43.21
C ARG A 493 13.72 26.60 44.01
N VAL A 494 14.73 27.46 44.19
CA VAL A 494 14.59 28.73 44.95
C VAL A 494 13.63 29.72 44.29
N GLU A 495 13.66 29.88 42.96
CA GLU A 495 12.65 30.71 42.26
C GLU A 495 11.23 30.12 42.36
N MET A 496 11.07 28.80 42.34
CA MET A 496 9.77 28.14 42.52
C MET A 496 9.19 28.33 43.93
N GLU A 497 9.96 28.14 45.00
CA GLU A 497 9.50 28.41 46.38
C GLU A 497 9.09 29.88 46.58
N LYS A 498 9.89 30.79 46.02
CA LYS A 498 9.67 32.23 46.00
C LYS A 498 8.44 32.61 45.16
N MET A 499 8.01 31.77 44.22
CA MET A 499 6.74 31.92 43.50
C MET A 499 5.55 31.32 44.27
N GLY A 500 5.68 30.13 44.86
CA GLY A 500 4.66 29.56 45.76
C GLY A 500 4.35 30.48 46.96
N SER A 501 5.37 31.15 47.50
CA SER A 501 5.24 32.18 48.53
C SER A 501 4.45 33.41 48.07
N LYS A 502 4.50 33.77 46.78
CA LYS A 502 3.69 34.84 46.19
C LYS A 502 2.25 34.37 45.97
N VAL A 503 2.05 33.15 45.45
CA VAL A 503 0.71 32.58 45.20
C VAL A 503 -0.07 32.43 46.50
N THR A 504 0.51 31.80 47.53
CA THR A 504 -0.16 31.66 48.85
C THR A 504 -0.40 32.99 49.58
N LYS A 505 0.24 34.09 49.14
CA LYS A 505 -0.09 35.45 49.58
C LYS A 505 -1.28 36.01 48.80
N LEU A 506 -1.29 35.89 47.47
CA LEU A 506 -2.41 36.30 46.61
C LEU A 506 -3.71 35.54 46.93
N GLU A 507 -3.63 34.25 47.28
CA GLU A 507 -4.77 33.47 47.77
C GLU A 507 -5.35 34.04 49.07
N LYS A 508 -4.50 34.44 50.02
CA LYS A 508 -4.92 35.10 51.27
C LYS A 508 -5.55 36.46 50.99
N GLU A 509 -5.00 37.23 50.06
CA GLU A 509 -5.55 38.52 49.62
C GLU A 509 -6.92 38.34 48.92
N CYS A 510 -7.08 37.32 48.06
CA CYS A 510 -8.37 36.96 47.44
C CYS A 510 -9.40 36.46 48.47
N LEU A 511 -8.99 35.65 49.45
CA LEU A 511 -9.84 35.21 50.55
C LEU A 511 -10.28 36.37 51.46
N MET A 512 -9.40 37.36 51.68
CA MET A 512 -9.75 38.59 52.40
C MET A 512 -10.74 39.44 51.60
N MET A 513 -10.47 39.68 50.31
CA MET A 513 -11.38 40.44 49.43
C MET A 513 -12.76 39.77 49.32
N LYS A 514 -12.82 38.43 49.24
CA LYS A 514 -14.08 37.67 49.27
C LYS A 514 -14.82 37.86 50.59
N ARG A 515 -14.14 37.76 51.74
CA ARG A 515 -14.73 38.03 53.08
C ARG A 515 -15.19 39.48 53.24
N GLU A 516 -14.54 40.44 52.59
CA GLU A 516 -14.96 41.84 52.59
C GLU A 516 -16.19 42.08 51.71
N MET A 517 -16.30 41.43 50.54
CA MET A 517 -17.53 41.44 49.74
C MET A 517 -18.71 40.78 50.50
N GLU A 518 -18.46 39.65 51.16
CA GLU A 518 -19.46 38.95 51.98
C GLU A 518 -19.89 39.80 53.19
N ARG A 519 -18.96 40.49 53.87
CA ARG A 519 -19.27 41.46 54.94
C ARG A 519 -19.96 42.73 54.44
N GLY A 520 -19.69 43.15 53.20
CA GLY A 520 -20.32 44.32 52.55
C GLY A 520 -21.79 44.11 52.20
N GLY A 521 -22.26 42.86 52.08
CA GLY A 521 -23.64 42.53 51.69
C GLY A 521 -24.72 42.86 52.72
N GLY A 522 -24.38 43.45 53.87
CA GLY A 522 -25.13 43.29 55.12
C GLY A 522 -25.76 44.50 55.81
N LYS A 523 -25.90 45.70 55.19
CA LYS A 523 -26.79 46.78 55.73
C LYS A 523 -27.09 47.92 54.74
N ARG A 524 -28.26 47.89 54.08
CA ARG A 524 -28.86 49.05 53.38
C ARG A 524 -29.80 49.82 54.31
N GLU A 525 -29.24 50.64 55.20
CA GLU A 525 -30.01 51.65 55.93
C GLU A 525 -29.96 53.01 55.22
N LYS A 526 -31.02 53.82 55.41
CA LYS A 526 -31.34 54.95 54.55
C LYS A 526 -30.49 56.18 54.90
N LYS A 527 -29.63 56.62 53.97
CA LYS A 527 -29.21 58.03 53.85
C LYS A 527 -29.53 58.55 52.46
N ALA A 528 -30.18 59.70 52.39
CA ALA A 528 -30.68 60.30 51.17
C ALA A 528 -29.72 61.36 50.60
N SER A 529 -29.88 61.64 49.31
CA SER A 529 -29.53 62.91 48.63
C SER A 529 -28.17 63.56 48.98
N VAL A 530 -27.16 63.26 48.15
CA VAL A 530 -26.09 64.23 47.81
C VAL A 530 -26.27 64.69 46.35
N TRP A 531 -26.49 63.75 45.43
CA TRP A 531 -26.77 64.01 44.00
C TRP A 531 -28.06 64.81 43.70
N ARG A 532 -28.90 65.09 44.71
CA ARG A 532 -30.11 65.92 44.55
C ARG A 532 -29.87 67.40 44.88
N GLU A 533 -28.80 67.72 45.61
CA GLU A 533 -28.43 69.09 46.00
C GLU A 533 -27.72 69.82 44.86
N MET A 534 -26.84 69.11 44.14
CA MET A 534 -25.98 69.67 43.08
C MET A 534 -26.79 70.35 41.95
N LYS A 535 -27.99 69.85 41.63
CA LYS A 535 -28.86 70.38 40.57
C LYS A 535 -29.64 71.66 40.96
N ARG A 536 -29.39 72.25 42.13
CA ARG A 536 -29.99 73.55 42.55
C ARG A 536 -29.02 74.74 42.56
N LYS A 537 -27.72 74.55 42.29
CA LYS A 537 -26.71 75.63 42.36
C LYS A 537 -26.33 76.30 41.04
N PHE A 538 -26.85 75.84 39.90
CA PHE A 538 -26.77 76.53 38.62
C PHE A 538 -28.18 76.85 38.13
N GLY A 539 -28.66 78.04 38.49
CA GLY A 539 -30.00 78.49 38.17
C GLY A 539 -30.07 79.15 36.79
N CYS A 540 -30.98 78.66 35.94
CA CYS A 540 -31.52 79.43 34.83
C CYS A 540 -32.99 79.03 34.64
N MET A 541 -33.90 80.01 34.56
CA MET A 541 -35.32 79.79 34.29
C MET A 541 -35.63 80.12 32.85
N THR A 542 -36.40 79.26 32.16
CA THR A 542 -37.35 79.77 31.16
C THR A 542 -38.55 78.84 30.94
N ILE A 543 -39.65 79.51 30.64
CA ILE A 543 -41.04 79.09 30.51
C ILE A 543 -41.27 78.21 29.25
N ARG A 544 -42.40 77.48 29.21
CA ARG A 544 -42.87 76.66 28.05
C ARG A 544 -43.43 77.54 26.89
N PRO A 545 -43.81 76.96 25.73
CA PRO A 545 -45.16 76.40 25.58
C PRO A 545 -45.25 75.08 24.76
N ASP A 546 -46.38 74.36 24.91
CA ASP A 546 -47.32 73.79 23.91
C ASP A 546 -46.82 73.14 22.59
N SER A 547 -47.48 72.15 21.95
CA SER A 547 -48.78 71.48 22.23
C SER A 547 -48.94 70.13 21.49
N ASP A 548 -49.99 69.37 21.84
CA ASP A 548 -50.68 68.32 21.04
C ASP A 548 -49.90 67.03 20.64
N CYS A 549 -50.53 65.89 20.31
CA CYS A 549 -51.97 65.52 20.27
C CYS A 549 -52.23 64.04 20.66
N HIS A 550 -53.50 63.65 20.80
CA HIS A 550 -53.95 62.26 21.04
C HIS A 550 -53.69 61.33 19.83
N VAL A 551 -53.76 59.99 19.96
CA VAL A 551 -55.01 59.22 19.67
C VAL A 551 -54.99 57.73 20.15
N LYS A 552 -56.04 57.39 20.91
CA LYS A 552 -56.83 56.12 21.02
C LYS A 552 -56.13 54.73 20.99
N LYS A 553 -56.45 53.91 22.02
CA LYS A 553 -56.71 52.46 21.89
C LYS A 553 -58.05 52.07 22.54
N LYS A 554 -58.82 51.19 21.91
CA LYS A 554 -59.94 50.37 22.46
C LYS A 554 -59.55 48.89 22.21
N LYS A 555 -59.59 47.93 23.15
CA LYS A 555 -60.75 47.27 23.81
C LYS A 555 -61.75 46.73 22.77
N VAL A 556 -61.99 45.42 22.59
CA VAL A 556 -62.79 44.44 23.39
C VAL A 556 -62.67 43.07 22.64
N HIS A 557 -62.66 41.83 23.17
CA HIS A 557 -62.76 41.24 24.54
C HIS A 557 -61.88 39.95 24.71
N HIS A 558 -62.33 38.98 25.52
CA HIS A 558 -61.86 37.58 25.64
C HIS A 558 -62.59 36.65 24.63
N ARG A 559 -61.96 35.53 24.24
CA ARG A 559 -62.30 34.21 24.81
C ARG A 559 -61.05 33.32 24.84
#